data_AF-A0A916PD89-F1
#
_entry.id   AF-A0A916PD89-F1
#
_cell.length_a   1.000
_cell.length_b   1.000
_cell.length_c   1.000
_cell.angle_alpha   90.00
_cell.angle_beta   90.00
_cell.angle_gamma   90.00
#
_symmetry.space_group_name_H-M   'P 1'
#
loop_
_entity.id
_entity.type
_entity.pdbx_description
1 polymer ?
#
loop_
_entity_poly.entity_id
_entity_poly.type
_entity_poly.pdbx_seq_one_letter_code
_entity_poly.pdbx_strand_id
1 'polypeptide(L)' 'MAGLNLAQYPSILVELGNMKNPADSALMESAEGRQKYANALVRGVAGFLATQGQAR' A
#
# COMPACT_ATOMS: atom_id res chain seq x y z
N MET A 1 15.40 6.13 9.54
CA MET A 1 14.30 5.23 9.12
C MET A 1 14.14 4.15 10.18
N ALA A 2 12.98 4.04 10.83
CA ALA A 2 12.76 3.13 11.96
C ALA A 2 11.42 2.35 11.90
N GLY A 3 10.67 2.43 10.80
CA GLY A 3 9.32 1.84 10.70
C GLY A 3 9.29 0.32 10.48
N LEU A 4 10.30 -0.24 9.78
CA LEU A 4 10.32 -1.67 9.43
C LEU A 4 11.26 -2.51 10.29
N ASN A 5 12.32 -1.90 10.87
CA ASN A 5 13.41 -2.64 11.52
C ASN A 5 12.98 -3.45 12.75
N LEU A 6 11.85 -3.10 13.39
CA LEU A 6 11.36 -3.74 14.62
C LEU A 6 10.07 -4.54 14.40
N ALA A 7 9.66 -4.77 13.16
CA ALA A 7 8.44 -5.51 12.87
C ALA A 7 8.57 -6.99 13.28
N GLN A 8 7.70 -7.45 14.18
CA GLN A 8 7.62 -8.86 14.61
C GLN A 8 6.60 -9.68 13.80
N TYR A 9 5.89 -9.02 12.88
CA TYR A 9 4.90 -9.59 11.98
C TYR A 9 5.17 -9.09 10.55
N PRO A 10 4.60 -9.73 9.50
CA PRO A 10 4.75 -9.25 8.13
C PRO A 10 4.42 -7.77 8.00
N SER A 11 5.36 -6.98 7.48
CA SER A 11 5.28 -5.53 7.41
C SER A 11 5.93 -5.01 6.13
N ILE A 12 5.30 -4.02 5.51
CA ILE A 12 5.78 -3.33 4.31
C ILE A 12 5.52 -1.83 4.42
N LEU A 13 6.35 -1.04 3.74
CA LEU A 13 6.10 0.38 3.48
C LEU A 13 5.95 0.53 1.96
N VAL A 14 4.87 1.17 1.52
CA VAL A 14 4.60 1.40 0.10
C VAL A 14 4.68 2.89 -0.18
N GLU A 15 5.63 3.29 -1.01
CA GLU A 15 5.64 4.61 -1.64
C GLU A 15 4.65 4.59 -2.80
N LEU A 16 3.49 5.24 -2.65
CA LEU A 16 2.37 5.13 -3.60
C LEU A 16 2.57 5.92 -4.91
N GLY A 17 3.63 6.71 -5.00
CA GLY A 17 4.03 7.45 -6.19
C GLY A 17 4.98 8.60 -5.84
N ASN A 18 5.31 9.42 -6.82
CA ASN A 18 6.20 10.55 -6.65
C ASN A 18 5.41 11.88 -6.65
N MET A 19 5.35 12.57 -5.51
CA MET A 19 4.65 13.86 -5.42
C MET A 19 5.22 14.97 -6.32
N LYS A 20 6.43 14.81 -6.87
CA LYS A 20 7.01 15.75 -7.84
C LYS A 20 6.65 15.41 -9.29
N ASN A 21 6.06 14.24 -9.54
CA ASN A 21 5.53 13.86 -10.84
C ASN A 21 4.08 14.39 -10.97
N PRO A 22 3.76 15.20 -12.00
CA PRO A 22 2.42 15.79 -12.14
C PRO A 22 1.27 14.77 -12.27
N ALA A 23 1.53 13.59 -12.84
CA ALA A 23 0.49 12.56 -12.99
C ALA A 23 0.18 11.89 -11.64
N ASP A 24 1.22 11.58 -10.87
CA ASP A 24 1.05 11.01 -9.53
C ASP A 24 0.45 12.03 -8.56
N SER A 25 0.93 13.28 -8.57
CA SER A 25 0.41 14.32 -7.68
C SER A 25 -1.08 14.59 -7.91
N ALA A 26 -1.53 14.63 -9.17
CA ALA A 26 -2.95 14.78 -9.51
C ALA A 26 -3.82 13.64 -8.94
N LEU A 27 -3.31 12.41 -8.95
CA LEU A 27 -4.00 11.27 -8.33
C LEU A 27 -3.97 11.34 -6.79
N MET A 28 -2.87 11.80 -6.20
CA MET A 28 -2.73 11.91 -4.74
C MET A 28 -3.61 13.02 -4.16
N GLU A 29 -3.80 14.12 -4.90
CA GLU A 29 -4.59 15.28 -4.48
C GLU A 29 -6.11 15.08 -4.67
N SER A 30 -6.54 14.24 -5.61
CA SER A 30 -7.96 13.93 -5.83
C SER A 30 -8.50 12.87 -4.86
N ALA A 31 -9.78 12.99 -4.50
CA ALA A 31 -10.45 12.00 -3.65
C ALA A 31 -10.56 10.63 -4.35
N GLU A 32 -10.87 10.63 -5.64
CA GLU A 32 -11.00 9.45 -6.48
C GLU A 32 -9.65 8.74 -6.66
N GLY A 33 -8.57 9.51 -6.87
CA GLY A 33 -7.22 8.94 -6.96
C GLY A 33 -6.75 8.31 -5.65
N ARG A 34 -7.01 8.96 -4.50
CA ARG A 34 -6.79 8.33 -3.18
C ARG A 34 -7.61 7.06 -2.99
N GLN A 35 -8.87 7.05 -3.40
CA GLN A 35 -9.70 5.83 -3.35
C GLN A 35 -9.15 4.73 -4.26
N LYS A 36 -8.59 5.07 -5.43
CA LYS A 36 -7.93 4.11 -6.33
C LYS A 36 -6.72 3.45 -5.65
N TYR A 37 -5.86 4.23 -4.98
CA TYR A 37 -4.74 3.67 -4.21
C TYR A 37 -5.23 2.78 -3.07
N ALA A 38 -6.23 3.22 -2.30
CA ALA A 38 -6.82 2.42 -1.22
C ALA A 38 -7.40 1.08 -1.73
N ASN A 39 -8.09 1.10 -2.87
CA ASN A 39 -8.62 -0.11 -3.51
C ASN A 39 -7.52 -1.09 -3.92
N ALA A 40 -6.38 -0.59 -4.39
CA ALA A 40 -5.23 -1.45 -4.72
C ALA A 40 -4.60 -2.05 -3.46
N LEU A 41 -4.43 -1.23 -2.41
CA LEU A 41 -3.89 -1.67 -1.12
C LEU A 41 -4.75 -2.77 -0.48
N VAL A 42 -6.07 -2.58 -0.41
CA VAL A 42 -6.95 -3.58 0.21
C VAL A 42 -6.98 -4.90 -0.56
N ARG A 43 -6.91 -4.86 -1.90
CA ARG A 43 -6.78 -6.08 -2.72
C ARG A 43 -5.47 -6.82 -2.41
N GLY A 44 -4.36 -6.09 -2.29
CA GLY A 44 -3.06 -6.68 -1.93
C GLY A 44 -3.06 -7.30 -0.54
N VAL A 45 -3.58 -6.60 0.46
CA VAL A 45 -3.69 -7.10 1.84
C VAL A 45 -4.61 -8.33 1.90
N ALA A 46 -5.79 -8.28 1.31
CA ALA A 46 -6.72 -9.41 1.28
C ALA A 46 -6.09 -10.62 0.56
N GLY A 47 -5.40 -10.39 -0.56
CA GLY A 47 -4.65 -11.43 -1.27
C GLY A 47 -3.57 -12.07 -0.40
N PHE A 48 -2.76 -11.28 0.30
CA PHE A 48 -1.76 -11.81 1.23
C PHE A 48 -2.40 -12.66 2.33
N LEU A 49 -3.45 -12.16 3.00
CA LEU A 49 -4.13 -12.90 4.06
C LEU A 49 -4.72 -14.22 3.58
N ALA A 50 -5.25 -14.26 2.35
CA ALA A 50 -5.80 -15.48 1.75
C ALA A 50 -4.73 -16.57 1.55
N THR A 51 -3.47 -16.20 1.26
CA THR A 51 -2.39 -17.19 1.12
C THR A 51 -1.83 -17.66 2.46
N GLN A 52 -1.85 -16.82 3.49
CA GLN A 52 -1.32 -17.18 4.81
C GLN A 52 -2.12 -18.30 5.49
N GLY A 53 -3.43 -18.37 5.25
CA GLY A 53 -4.26 -19.47 5.76
C GLY A 53 -3.95 -20.83 5.12
N GLN A 54 -3.32 -20.85 3.94
CA GLN A 54 -2.93 -22.07 3.23
C GLN A 54 -1.51 -22.53 3.59
N ALA A 55 -0.68 -21.64 4.13
CA ALA A 55 0.70 -21.92 4.52
C ALA A 55 0.83 -22.46 5.96
N ARG A 56 -0.27 -22.49 6.72
CA ARG A 56 -0.39 -23.17 8.02
C ARG A 56 -0.92 -24.58 7.83
#